data_AF-A0A821YMR2-F1
#
_entry.id   AF-A0A821YMR2-F1
#
_cell.length_a   1.000
_cell.length_b   1.000
_cell.length_c   1.000
_cell.angle_alpha   90.00
_cell.angle_beta   90.00
_cell.angle_gamma   90.00
#
_symmetry.space_group_name_H-M   'P 1'
#
loop_
_entity.id
_entity.type
_entity.pdbx_description
1 polymer ?
#
loop_
_entity_poly.entity_id
_entity_poly.type
_entity_poly.pdbx_seq_one_letter_code
_entity_poly.pdbx_strand_id
1 'polypeptide(L)'
;MSSSTIADAILNAAKKYTISAYFVILVGGLIGNAFNIILFSSLKVLRRNQCAFYLMVASIVDFVLLLLVLPLRVTDYVYGYDPTRLSIVWCKIRQAVVATFSLMSFSSICFAAIDQYLSTHYNPWLRQLSTFKLAQRLVISAIVILSLHSIPFVIFFEIQSTTGCSIYNVGFSRYYSFVHFCVLSGILPITLSASCAALAYLNVRRIVRHQIPIVRRRLDRQLTAMILTKVAFLVVTTSPFVTLRIYQINRAAIDPNDSVRIAVEQLLLTITSSLFYINSA
;
A
#
# COMPACT_ATOMS: atom_id res chain seq x y z
N MET A 1 7.91 -12.52 -37.63
CA MET A 1 8.55 -11.65 -36.62
C MET A 1 9.48 -12.51 -35.78
N SER A 2 10.72 -12.09 -35.55
CA SER A 2 11.63 -12.82 -34.65
C SER A 2 11.20 -12.64 -33.19
N SER A 3 11.55 -13.58 -32.32
CA SER A 3 11.25 -13.48 -30.88
C SER A 3 11.78 -12.18 -30.25
N SER A 4 12.92 -11.67 -30.75
CA SER A 4 13.47 -10.37 -30.35
C SER A 4 12.55 -9.20 -30.71
N THR A 5 12.03 -9.14 -31.93
CA THR A 5 11.11 -8.05 -32.34
C THR A 5 9.80 -8.04 -31.54
N ILE A 6 9.32 -9.20 -31.10
CA ILE A 6 8.13 -9.30 -30.25
C ILE A 6 8.44 -8.80 -28.84
N ALA A 7 9.58 -9.21 -28.27
CA ALA A 7 10.02 -8.77 -26.96
C ALA A 7 10.19 -7.23 -26.90
N ASP A 8 10.81 -6.64 -27.92
CA ASP A 8 11.01 -5.19 -28.01
C ASP A 8 9.67 -4.43 -28.11
N ALA A 9 8.71 -4.95 -28.87
CA ALA A 9 7.38 -4.35 -28.96
C ALA A 9 6.66 -4.34 -27.60
N ILE A 10 6.75 -5.45 -26.84
CA ILE A 10 6.17 -5.57 -25.49
C ILE A 10 6.83 -4.59 -24.52
N LEU A 11 8.17 -4.52 -24.51
CA LEU A 11 8.91 -3.61 -23.64
C LEU A 11 8.59 -2.14 -23.95
N ASN A 12 8.48 -1.78 -25.22
CA ASN A 12 8.08 -0.43 -25.64
C ASN A 12 6.66 -0.08 -25.20
N ALA A 13 5.72 -1.03 -25.29
CA ALA A 13 4.37 -0.86 -24.79
C ALA A 13 4.36 -0.69 -23.26
N ALA A 14 5.10 -1.52 -22.52
CA ALA A 14 5.24 -1.43 -21.07
C ALA A 14 5.81 -0.08 -20.63
N LYS A 15 6.82 0.44 -21.35
CA LYS A 15 7.42 1.75 -21.10
C LYS A 15 6.40 2.88 -21.25
N LYS A 16 5.67 2.93 -22.36
CA LYS A 16 4.63 3.96 -22.62
C LYS A 16 3.50 3.90 -21.58
N TYR A 17 3.04 2.69 -21.26
CA TYR A 17 2.05 2.46 -20.22
C TYR A 17 2.53 2.99 -18.87
N THR A 18 3.75 2.63 -18.46
CA THR A 18 4.30 2.98 -17.14
C THR A 18 4.39 4.49 -16.95
N ILE A 19 4.92 5.21 -17.95
CA ILE A 19 5.03 6.68 -17.89
C ILE A 19 3.65 7.31 -17.71
N SER A 20 2.67 6.89 -18.53
CA SER A 20 1.32 7.45 -18.51
C SER A 20 0.60 7.14 -17.20
N ALA A 21 0.61 5.87 -16.77
CA ALA A 21 -0.04 5.43 -15.56
C ALA A 21 0.56 6.08 -14.31
N TYR A 22 1.89 6.09 -14.18
CA TYR A 22 2.55 6.67 -13.00
C TYR A 22 2.38 8.18 -12.92
N PHE A 23 2.35 8.88 -14.06
CA PHE A 23 2.06 10.32 -14.07
C PHE A 23 0.63 10.61 -13.58
N VAL A 24 -0.36 9.88 -14.09
CA VAL A 24 -1.75 10.01 -13.65
C VAL A 24 -1.91 9.68 -12.17
N ILE A 25 -1.29 8.59 -11.70
CA ILE A 25 -1.31 8.19 -10.29
C ILE A 25 -0.63 9.24 -9.40
N LEU A 26 0.50 9.79 -9.82
CA LEU A 26 1.23 10.81 -9.06
C LEU A 26 0.40 12.07 -8.90
N VAL A 27 -0.10 12.64 -10.01
CA VAL A 27 -0.87 13.89 -9.96
C VAL A 27 -2.21 13.67 -9.24
N GLY A 28 -2.96 12.63 -9.63
CA GLY A 28 -4.25 12.30 -9.04
C GLY A 28 -4.12 11.97 -7.54
N GLY A 29 -3.12 11.18 -7.17
CA GLY A 29 -2.90 10.76 -5.79
C GLY A 29 -2.39 11.87 -4.88
N LEU A 30 -1.53 12.77 -5.36
CA LEU A 30 -1.12 13.94 -4.56
C LEU A 30 -2.31 14.86 -4.28
N ILE A 31 -3.13 15.13 -5.30
CA ILE A 31 -4.33 15.96 -5.17
C ILE A 31 -5.36 15.28 -4.24
N GLY A 32 -5.65 13.99 -4.48
CA GLY A 32 -6.62 13.21 -3.70
C GLY A 32 -6.24 13.11 -2.23
N ASN A 33 -4.99 12.74 -1.92
CA ASN A 33 -4.52 12.68 -0.55
C ASN A 33 -4.48 14.05 0.12
N ALA A 34 -4.10 15.12 -0.59
CA ALA A 34 -4.15 16.48 -0.04
C ALA A 34 -5.58 16.87 0.35
N PHE A 35 -6.57 16.59 -0.49
CA PHE A 35 -7.98 16.83 -0.15
C PHE A 35 -8.44 16.00 1.05
N ASN A 36 -8.06 14.72 1.14
CA ASN A 36 -8.37 13.89 2.30
C ASN A 36 -7.78 14.48 3.59
N ILE A 37 -6.51 14.89 3.56
CA ILE A 37 -5.84 15.52 4.71
C ILE A 37 -6.56 16.81 5.13
N ILE A 38 -6.89 17.68 4.17
CA ILE A 38 -7.63 18.92 4.44
C ILE A 38 -9.01 18.61 5.02
N LEU A 39 -9.74 17.65 4.45
CA LEU A 39 -11.08 17.27 4.88
C LEU A 39 -11.09 16.74 6.31
N PHE A 40 -10.17 15.82 6.65
CA PHE A 40 -10.09 15.23 7.98
C PHE A 40 -9.56 16.20 9.05
N SER A 41 -8.67 17.14 8.67
CA SER A 41 -8.14 18.14 9.58
C SER A 41 -9.08 19.33 9.81
N SER A 42 -9.88 19.71 8.81
CA SER A 42 -10.72 20.91 8.85
C SER A 42 -12.12 20.64 9.42
N LEU A 43 -12.72 19.49 9.15
CA LEU A 43 -14.06 19.17 9.64
C LEU A 43 -14.04 18.79 11.12
N LYS A 44 -14.56 19.67 11.98
CA LYS A 44 -14.61 19.48 13.45
C LYS A 44 -15.19 18.12 13.87
N VAL A 45 -16.20 17.62 13.13
CA VAL A 45 -16.86 16.33 13.39
C VAL A 45 -15.93 15.15 13.10
N LEU A 46 -15.06 15.26 12.11
CA LEU A 46 -14.11 14.20 11.73
C LEU A 46 -12.82 14.27 12.55
N ARG A 47 -12.32 15.47 12.87
CA ARG A 47 -11.04 15.66 13.56
C ARG A 47 -10.96 14.98 14.94
N ARG A 48 -12.10 14.77 15.59
CA ARG A 48 -12.20 14.08 16.90
C ARG A 48 -12.54 12.59 16.79
N ASN A 49 -12.76 12.08 15.59
CA ASN A 49 -13.09 10.68 15.36
C ASN A 49 -11.80 9.87 15.12
N GLN A 50 -11.70 8.72 15.80
CA GLN A 50 -10.52 7.85 15.80
C GLN A 50 -10.30 7.20 14.43
N CYS A 51 -11.35 6.62 13.83
CA CYS A 51 -11.34 6.10 12.46
C CYS A 51 -10.86 7.16 11.45
N ALA A 52 -11.42 8.37 11.49
CA ALA A 52 -11.00 9.46 10.61
C ALA A 52 -9.53 9.85 10.82
N PHE A 53 -9.02 9.81 12.06
CA PHE A 53 -7.61 10.04 12.35
C PHE A 53 -6.70 8.99 11.68
N TYR A 54 -7.05 7.71 11.72
CA TYR A 54 -6.29 6.68 11.01
C TYR A 54 -6.30 6.85 9.48
N LEU A 55 -7.46 7.22 8.91
CA LEU A 55 -7.56 7.50 7.46
C LEU A 55 -6.76 8.74 7.05
N MET A 56 -6.68 9.75 7.92
CA MET A 56 -5.81 10.91 7.72
C MET A 56 -4.34 10.50 7.76
N VAL A 57 -3.92 9.67 8.73
CA VAL A 57 -2.54 9.15 8.80
C VAL A 57 -2.20 8.34 7.56
N ALA A 58 -3.10 7.46 7.10
CA ALA A 58 -2.93 6.72 5.85
C ALA A 58 -2.71 7.69 4.67
N SER A 59 -3.52 8.75 4.56
CA SER A 59 -3.41 9.74 3.49
C SER A 59 -2.08 10.52 3.53
N ILE A 60 -1.57 10.86 4.72
CA ILE A 60 -0.26 11.53 4.89
C ILE A 60 0.87 10.60 4.41
N VAL A 61 0.82 9.35 4.84
CA VAL A 61 1.83 8.34 4.53
C VAL A 61 1.83 8.02 3.04
N ASP A 62 0.64 7.86 2.46
CA ASP A 62 0.44 7.65 1.03
C ASP A 62 0.93 8.86 0.22
N PHE A 63 0.63 10.10 0.65
CA PHE A 63 1.14 11.32 0.01
C PHE A 63 2.68 11.36 -0.04
N VAL A 64 3.34 11.07 1.10
CA VAL A 64 4.80 11.04 1.18
C VAL A 64 5.39 9.91 0.33
N LEU A 65 4.76 8.73 0.33
CA LEU A 65 5.17 7.59 -0.50
C LEU A 65 5.14 7.95 -1.99
N LEU A 66 4.04 8.52 -2.48
CA LEU A 66 3.90 8.93 -3.87
C LEU A 66 4.95 9.99 -4.23
N LEU A 67 5.15 10.98 -3.36
CA LEU A 67 6.10 12.08 -3.58
C LEU A 67 7.56 11.58 -3.68
N LEU A 68 7.95 10.62 -2.85
CA LEU A 68 9.34 10.14 -2.82
C LEU A 68 9.64 9.06 -3.85
N VAL A 69 8.68 8.18 -4.17
CA VAL A 69 8.96 6.95 -4.94
C VAL A 69 8.61 7.06 -6.42
N LEU A 70 7.47 7.67 -6.77
CA LEU A 70 7.00 7.70 -8.16
C LEU A 70 7.86 8.61 -9.07
N PRO A 71 8.28 9.82 -8.66
CA PRO A 71 9.14 10.65 -9.49
C PRO A 71 10.43 9.95 -9.92
N LEU A 72 11.08 9.25 -8.98
CA LEU A 72 12.30 8.47 -9.26
C LEU A 72 12.05 7.32 -10.27
N ARG A 73 10.86 6.74 -10.25
CA ARG A 73 10.44 5.72 -11.23
C ARG A 73 10.16 6.33 -12.60
N VAL A 74 9.57 7.52 -12.68
CA VAL A 74 9.30 8.20 -13.96
C VAL A 74 10.61 8.63 -14.62
N THR A 75 11.57 9.15 -13.86
CA THR A 75 12.87 9.57 -14.40
C THR A 75 13.66 8.42 -15.02
N ASP A 76 13.57 7.23 -14.43
CA ASP A 76 14.18 5.99 -14.96
C ASP A 76 13.68 5.68 -16.38
N TYR A 77 12.35 5.66 -16.56
CA TYR A 77 11.79 5.37 -17.88
C TYR A 77 12.00 6.51 -18.89
N VAL A 78 11.94 7.79 -18.48
CA VAL A 78 12.05 8.92 -19.42
C VAL A 78 13.49 9.12 -19.89
N TYR A 79 14.45 9.13 -18.98
CA TYR A 79 15.85 9.49 -19.28
C TYR A 79 16.78 8.29 -19.47
N GLY A 80 16.29 7.06 -19.22
CA GLY A 80 17.15 5.87 -19.21
C GLY A 80 18.15 5.87 -18.05
N TYR A 81 17.92 6.72 -17.05
CA TYR A 81 18.78 6.93 -15.89
C TYR A 81 18.10 6.31 -14.67
N ASP A 82 18.55 5.12 -14.25
CA ASP A 82 18.05 4.46 -13.03
C ASP A 82 18.96 4.82 -11.84
N PRO A 83 18.57 5.77 -10.95
CA PRO A 83 19.38 6.11 -9.78
C PRO A 83 19.58 4.92 -8.86
N THR A 84 18.69 3.92 -8.90
CA THR A 84 18.79 2.71 -8.08
C THR A 84 19.75 1.66 -8.64
N ARG A 85 20.22 1.81 -9.87
CA ARG A 85 21.35 1.06 -10.43
C ARG A 85 22.68 1.80 -10.31
N LEU A 86 22.63 3.11 -10.06
CA LEU A 86 23.82 3.97 -10.01
C LEU A 86 24.27 4.25 -8.59
N SER A 87 23.35 4.28 -7.63
CA SER A 87 23.65 4.56 -6.22
C SER A 87 23.10 3.48 -5.31
N ILE A 88 24.01 2.79 -4.63
CA ILE A 88 23.72 1.81 -3.58
C ILE A 88 22.87 2.42 -2.46
N VAL A 89 23.13 3.69 -2.12
CA VAL A 89 22.40 4.43 -1.09
C VAL A 89 20.94 4.59 -1.50
N TRP A 90 20.66 5.00 -2.74
CA TRP A 90 19.30 5.13 -3.24
C TRP A 90 18.59 3.79 -3.40
N CYS A 91 19.29 2.73 -3.84
CA CYS A 91 18.77 1.37 -3.86
C CYS A 91 18.25 0.97 -2.46
N LYS A 92 19.08 1.12 -1.43
CA LYS A 92 18.76 0.75 -0.04
C LYS A 92 17.63 1.59 0.56
N ILE A 93 17.76 2.92 0.48
CA ILE A 93 16.77 3.86 1.07
C ILE A 93 15.41 3.68 0.42
N ARG A 94 15.34 3.53 -0.90
CA ARG A 94 14.06 3.37 -1.59
C ARG A 94 13.32 2.12 -1.14
N GLN A 95 14.00 0.99 -0.98
CA GLN A 95 13.36 -0.26 -0.56
C GLN A 95 12.86 -0.15 0.88
N ALA A 96 13.65 0.47 1.77
CA ALA A 96 13.22 0.77 3.13
C ALA A 96 11.99 1.69 3.15
N VAL A 97 12.00 2.81 2.42
CA VAL A 97 10.88 3.76 2.32
C VAL A 97 9.62 3.06 1.81
N VAL A 98 9.70 2.32 0.69
CA VAL A 98 8.55 1.59 0.16
C VAL A 98 7.99 0.61 1.20
N ALA A 99 8.85 -0.16 1.87
CA ALA A 99 8.42 -1.11 2.89
C ALA A 99 7.77 -0.41 4.10
N THR A 100 8.39 0.65 4.64
CA THR A 100 7.87 1.36 5.82
C THR A 100 6.53 2.02 5.54
N PHE A 101 6.46 2.83 4.49
CA PHE A 101 5.27 3.66 4.23
C PHE A 101 4.09 2.79 3.74
N SER A 102 4.33 1.75 2.95
CA SER A 102 3.26 0.85 2.53
C SER A 102 2.66 0.09 3.71
N LEU A 103 3.50 -0.47 4.58
CA LEU A 103 3.02 -1.17 5.79
C LEU A 103 2.33 -0.21 6.76
N MET A 104 2.75 1.05 6.82
CA MET A 104 2.09 2.06 7.63
C MET A 104 0.69 2.38 7.10
N SER A 105 0.54 2.52 5.77
CA SER A 105 -0.76 2.71 5.12
C SER A 105 -1.68 1.52 5.40
N PHE A 106 -1.21 0.29 5.20
CA PHE A 106 -1.97 -0.94 5.48
C PHE A 106 -2.36 -1.06 6.95
N SER A 107 -1.44 -0.78 7.86
CA SER A 107 -1.68 -0.81 9.31
C SER A 107 -2.74 0.23 9.70
N SER A 108 -2.67 1.43 9.13
CA SER A 108 -3.66 2.50 9.35
C SER A 108 -5.05 2.10 8.86
N ILE A 109 -5.15 1.45 7.70
CA ILE A 109 -6.43 0.91 7.19
C ILE A 109 -6.98 -0.18 8.14
N CYS A 110 -6.12 -1.08 8.63
CA CYS A 110 -6.52 -2.11 9.59
C CYS A 110 -7.02 -1.49 10.90
N PHE A 111 -6.29 -0.52 11.46
CA PHE A 111 -6.70 0.17 12.67
C PHE A 111 -8.01 0.94 12.47
N ALA A 112 -8.20 1.59 11.32
CA ALA A 112 -9.45 2.25 10.97
C ALA A 112 -10.62 1.23 10.95
N ALA A 113 -10.43 0.07 10.32
CA ALA A 113 -11.45 -0.97 10.26
C ALA A 113 -11.81 -1.55 11.64
N ILE A 114 -10.80 -1.83 12.47
CA ILE A 114 -10.99 -2.30 13.86
C ILE A 114 -11.72 -1.25 14.69
N ASP A 115 -11.28 0.00 14.62
CA ASP A 115 -11.88 1.10 15.36
C ASP A 115 -13.34 1.35 14.94
N GLN A 116 -13.62 1.26 13.63
CA GLN A 116 -14.99 1.37 13.13
C GLN A 116 -15.87 0.20 13.59
N TYR A 117 -15.32 -1.02 13.66
CA TYR A 117 -16.03 -2.16 14.23
C TYR A 117 -16.36 -1.94 15.73
N LEU A 118 -15.36 -1.52 16.53
CA LEU A 118 -15.54 -1.26 17.96
C LEU A 118 -16.53 -0.11 18.22
N SER A 119 -16.38 1.00 17.52
CA SER A 119 -17.21 2.21 17.70
C SER A 119 -18.68 2.00 17.33
N THR A 120 -18.95 1.09 16.39
CA THR A 120 -20.29 0.71 15.94
C THR A 120 -20.85 -0.51 16.68
N HIS A 121 -20.09 -1.11 17.60
CA HIS A 121 -20.56 -2.29 18.32
C HIS A 121 -21.74 -1.96 19.27
N TYR A 122 -22.69 -2.90 19.41
CA TYR A 122 -23.88 -2.72 20.26
C TYR A 122 -23.54 -2.70 21.76
N ASN A 123 -22.55 -3.49 22.16
CA ASN A 123 -22.04 -3.53 23.54
C ASN A 123 -21.28 -2.23 23.87
N PRO A 124 -21.74 -1.42 24.84
CA PRO A 124 -21.09 -0.16 25.22
C PRO A 124 -19.66 -0.35 25.74
N TRP A 125 -19.33 -1.49 26.36
CA TRP A 125 -17.97 -1.78 26.84
C TRP A 125 -16.97 -1.84 25.69
N LEU A 126 -17.30 -2.54 24.60
CA LEU A 126 -16.44 -2.62 23.41
C LEU A 126 -16.30 -1.26 22.73
N ARG A 127 -17.37 -0.46 22.73
CA ARG A 127 -17.34 0.90 22.18
C ARG A 127 -16.42 1.84 22.96
N GLN A 128 -16.30 1.66 24.27
CA GLN A 128 -15.41 2.47 25.11
C GLN A 128 -13.93 2.17 24.88
N LEU A 129 -13.57 1.03 24.25
CA LEU A 129 -12.19 0.73 23.89
C LEU A 129 -11.68 1.66 22.77
N SER A 130 -12.56 2.07 21.87
CA SER A 130 -12.24 3.07 20.83
C SER A 130 -12.06 4.43 21.50
N THR A 131 -10.81 4.80 21.78
CA THR A 131 -10.45 6.11 22.34
C THR A 131 -9.39 6.79 21.49
N PHE A 132 -9.47 8.11 21.42
CA PHE A 132 -8.49 8.89 20.65
C PHE A 132 -7.06 8.72 21.17
N LYS A 133 -6.87 8.58 22.49
CA LYS A 133 -5.56 8.31 23.10
C LYS A 133 -4.99 6.96 22.66
N LEU A 134 -5.82 5.92 22.58
CA LEU A 134 -5.40 4.63 22.05
C LEU A 134 -5.00 4.76 20.58
N ALA A 135 -5.77 5.52 19.79
CA ALA A 135 -5.46 5.72 18.38
C ALA A 135 -4.09 6.37 18.15
N GLN A 136 -3.77 7.41 18.90
CA GLN A 136 -2.45 8.05 18.87
C GLN A 136 -1.33 7.07 19.28
N ARG A 137 -1.53 6.31 20.36
CA ARG A 137 -0.53 5.32 20.82
C ARG A 137 -0.28 4.23 19.77
N LEU A 138 -1.33 3.74 19.12
CA LEU A 138 -1.22 2.72 18.07
C LEU A 138 -0.49 3.23 16.83
N VAL A 139 -0.73 4.48 16.42
CA VAL A 139 0.01 5.09 15.31
C VAL A 139 1.48 5.29 15.67
N ILE A 140 1.78 5.82 16.86
CA ILE A 140 3.16 6.02 17.31
C ILE A 140 3.90 4.69 17.43
N SER A 141 3.27 3.65 18.00
CA SER A 141 3.89 2.33 18.09
C SER A 141 4.12 1.72 16.72
N ALA A 142 3.17 1.86 15.78
CA ALA A 142 3.35 1.42 14.41
C ALA A 142 4.52 2.15 13.72
N ILE A 143 4.70 3.46 13.95
CA ILE A 143 5.82 4.22 13.37
C ILE A 143 7.14 3.63 13.84
N VAL A 144 7.29 3.41 15.14
CA VAL A 144 8.53 2.85 15.72
C VAL A 144 8.77 1.43 15.21
N ILE A 145 7.78 0.54 15.31
CA ILE A 145 7.92 -0.87 14.92
C ILE A 145 8.23 -1.01 13.43
N LEU A 146 7.52 -0.29 12.57
CA LEU A 146 7.69 -0.39 11.12
C LEU A 146 9.00 0.24 10.65
N SER A 147 9.47 1.29 11.33
CA SER A 147 10.80 1.87 11.07
C SER A 147 11.91 0.88 11.44
N LEU A 148 11.81 0.22 12.60
CA LEU A 148 12.75 -0.82 13.01
C LEU A 148 12.73 -2.04 12.06
N HIS A 149 11.53 -2.47 11.66
CA HIS A 149 11.35 -3.53 10.66
C HIS A 149 12.01 -3.19 9.31
N SER A 150 12.24 -1.92 9.01
CA SER A 150 12.82 -1.49 7.73
C SER A 150 14.36 -1.48 7.73
N ILE A 151 15.01 -1.67 8.88
CA ILE A 151 16.48 -1.72 9.00
C ILE A 151 17.10 -2.84 8.14
N PRO A 152 16.59 -4.09 8.15
CA PRO A 152 17.11 -5.16 7.30
C PRO A 152 17.11 -4.83 5.79
N PHE A 153 16.18 -4.00 5.33
CA PHE A 153 16.10 -3.59 3.93
C PHE A 153 17.29 -2.71 3.52
N VAL A 154 17.80 -1.90 4.45
CA VAL A 154 19.01 -1.10 4.22
C VAL A 154 20.26 -1.98 4.24
N ILE A 155 20.26 -3.06 5.01
CA ILE A 155 21.43 -3.93 5.17
C ILE A 155 21.55 -4.91 3.98
N PHE A 156 20.45 -5.56 3.59
CA PHE A 156 20.48 -6.74 2.71
C PHE A 156 20.22 -6.49 1.23
N PHE A 157 19.85 -5.26 0.83
CA PHE A 157 19.73 -4.90 -0.58
C PHE A 157 21.06 -4.41 -1.14
N GLU A 158 21.41 -4.86 -2.34
CA GLU A 158 22.67 -4.53 -2.99
C GLU A 158 22.45 -4.38 -4.51
N ILE A 159 23.37 -3.71 -5.20
CA ILE A 159 23.31 -3.61 -6.67
C ILE A 159 24.01 -4.83 -7.29
N GLN A 160 23.24 -5.63 -8.01
CA GLN A 160 23.74 -6.78 -8.78
C GLN A 160 23.73 -6.46 -10.28
N SER A 161 24.77 -6.90 -11.01
CA SER A 161 24.95 -6.63 -12.44
C SER A 161 23.83 -7.20 -13.32
N THR A 162 23.22 -8.31 -12.93
CA THR A 162 22.19 -9.01 -13.71
C THR A 162 20.76 -8.59 -13.37
N THR A 163 20.47 -8.27 -12.11
CA THR A 163 19.11 -8.03 -11.61
C THR A 163 18.87 -6.60 -11.10
N GLY A 164 19.91 -5.77 -11.04
CA GLY A 164 19.86 -4.43 -10.47
C GLY A 164 19.80 -4.46 -8.94
N CYS A 165 19.03 -3.56 -8.34
CA CYS A 165 18.84 -3.48 -6.89
C CYS A 165 18.04 -4.68 -6.36
N SER A 166 18.73 -5.67 -5.76
CA SER A 166 18.14 -6.93 -5.34
C SER A 166 18.74 -7.45 -4.03
N ILE A 167 18.13 -8.48 -3.45
CA ILE A 167 18.54 -9.05 -2.17
C ILE A 167 19.69 -10.03 -2.40
N TYR A 168 20.83 -9.84 -1.73
CA TYR A 168 21.96 -10.77 -1.83
C TYR A 168 21.83 -11.96 -0.87
N ASN A 169 21.16 -11.79 0.27
CA ASN A 169 21.06 -12.83 1.29
C ASN A 169 19.84 -13.75 1.06
N VAL A 170 20.08 -15.06 0.91
CA VAL A 170 19.03 -16.05 0.62
C VAL A 170 18.01 -16.17 1.76
N GLY A 171 18.46 -16.08 3.02
CA GLY A 171 17.59 -16.10 4.19
C GLY A 171 16.66 -14.89 4.23
N PHE A 172 17.19 -13.70 3.99
CA PHE A 172 16.40 -12.48 3.90
C PHE A 172 15.45 -12.49 2.69
N SER A 173 15.87 -13.08 1.56
CA SER A 173 15.00 -13.25 0.39
C SER A 173 13.76 -14.10 0.70
N ARG A 174 13.92 -15.21 1.44
CA ARG A 174 12.80 -16.04 1.93
C ARG A 174 11.90 -15.26 2.89
N TYR A 175 12.48 -14.53 3.84
CA TYR A 175 11.74 -13.66 4.74
C TYR A 175 10.93 -12.60 3.97
N TYR A 176 11.55 -11.94 3.01
CA TYR A 176 10.92 -10.90 2.21
C TYR A 176 9.73 -11.43 1.40
N SER A 177 9.87 -12.64 0.84
CA SER A 177 8.78 -13.27 0.08
C SER A 177 7.62 -13.73 0.98
N PHE A 178 7.91 -14.57 1.99
CA PHE A 178 6.85 -15.22 2.77
C PHE A 178 6.35 -14.37 3.93
N VAL A 179 7.20 -13.62 4.62
CA VAL A 179 6.76 -12.81 5.76
C VAL A 179 6.32 -11.43 5.29
N HIS A 180 7.17 -10.70 4.57
CA HIS A 180 6.85 -9.33 4.20
C HIS A 180 5.73 -9.23 3.14
N PHE A 181 5.87 -9.92 2.01
CA PHE A 181 4.84 -9.87 0.96
C PHE A 181 3.60 -10.70 1.31
N CYS A 182 3.77 -12.00 1.59
CA CYS A 182 2.62 -12.88 1.80
C CYS A 182 1.83 -12.54 3.07
N VAL A 183 2.50 -12.41 4.22
CA VAL A 183 1.82 -12.17 5.50
C VAL A 183 1.53 -10.68 5.72
N LEU A 184 2.56 -9.84 5.80
CA LEU A 184 2.41 -8.44 6.25
C LEU A 184 1.73 -7.53 5.21
N SER A 185 1.96 -7.76 3.92
CA SER A 185 1.38 -6.95 2.83
C SER A 185 0.12 -7.58 2.21
N GLY A 186 -0.06 -8.88 2.38
CA GLY A 186 -1.15 -9.65 1.78
C GLY A 186 -2.19 -10.10 2.81
N ILE A 187 -2.01 -11.31 3.33
CA ILE A 187 -3.00 -12.04 4.12
C ILE A 187 -3.47 -11.24 5.34
N LEU A 188 -2.54 -10.73 6.16
CA LEU A 188 -2.88 -10.05 7.41
C LEU A 188 -3.72 -8.80 7.19
N PRO A 189 -3.30 -7.80 6.38
CA PRO A 189 -4.10 -6.60 6.21
C PRO A 189 -5.42 -6.86 5.48
N ILE A 190 -5.44 -7.77 4.49
CA ILE A 190 -6.66 -8.10 3.76
C ILE A 190 -7.69 -8.77 4.67
N THR A 191 -7.32 -9.84 5.37
CA THR A 191 -8.27 -10.61 6.19
C THR A 191 -8.75 -9.81 7.39
N LEU A 192 -7.86 -9.11 8.08
CA LEU A 192 -8.18 -8.31 9.24
C LEU A 192 -9.09 -7.13 8.89
N SER A 193 -8.70 -6.34 7.87
CA SER A 193 -9.50 -5.18 7.49
C SER A 193 -10.84 -5.57 6.85
N ALA A 194 -10.89 -6.63 6.03
CA ALA A 194 -12.14 -7.12 5.43
C ALA A 194 -13.13 -7.65 6.46
N SER A 195 -12.66 -8.47 7.42
CA SER A 195 -13.51 -9.01 8.47
C SER A 195 -14.05 -7.89 9.37
N CYS A 196 -13.20 -6.98 9.85
CA CYS A 196 -13.63 -5.86 10.68
C CYS A 196 -14.56 -4.89 9.93
N ALA A 197 -14.27 -4.56 8.66
CA ALA A 197 -15.13 -3.69 7.86
C ALA A 197 -16.50 -4.32 7.58
N ALA A 198 -16.55 -5.62 7.29
CA ALA A 198 -17.80 -6.35 7.11
C ALA A 198 -18.63 -6.37 8.41
N LEU A 199 -18.01 -6.65 9.55
CA LEU A 199 -18.69 -6.63 10.85
C LEU A 199 -19.19 -5.22 11.21
N ALA A 200 -18.38 -4.18 10.97
CA ALA A 200 -18.78 -2.79 11.17
C ALA A 200 -20.01 -2.42 10.32
N TYR A 201 -20.03 -2.87 9.06
CA TYR A 201 -21.16 -2.66 8.17
C TYR A 201 -22.45 -3.33 8.66
N LEU A 202 -22.35 -4.56 9.14
CA LEU A 202 -23.49 -5.28 9.75
C LEU A 202 -23.99 -4.55 11.01
N ASN A 203 -23.07 -4.07 11.85
CA ASN A 203 -23.39 -3.31 13.06
C ASN A 203 -24.13 -2.00 12.73
N VAL A 204 -23.65 -1.21 11.76
CA VAL A 204 -24.32 0.03 11.33
C VAL A 204 -25.71 -0.25 10.77
N ARG A 205 -25.87 -1.31 9.97
CA ARG A 205 -27.19 -1.72 9.47
C ARG A 205 -28.15 -2.13 10.59
N ARG A 206 -27.64 -2.68 11.70
CA ARG A 206 -28.44 -3.03 12.88
C ARG A 206 -28.80 -1.80 13.73
N ILE A 207 -27.86 -0.87 13.92
CA ILE A 207 -28.02 0.40 14.65
C ILE A 207 -29.14 1.26 14.05
N VAL A 208 -29.33 1.21 12.73
CA VAL A 208 -30.42 1.90 12.01
C VAL A 208 -31.80 1.68 12.66
N ARG A 209 -31.99 0.58 13.40
CA ARG A 209 -33.24 0.24 14.09
C ARG A 209 -33.37 0.79 15.52
N HIS A 210 -32.32 1.34 16.14
CA HIS A 210 -32.34 1.85 17.53
C HIS A 210 -32.15 3.39 17.60
N GLN A 211 -32.67 4.02 18.66
CA GLN A 211 -32.73 5.48 18.89
C GLN A 211 -31.34 6.12 19.17
N ILE A 212 -30.45 6.13 18.18
CA ILE A 212 -29.19 6.90 18.23
C ILE A 212 -29.40 8.29 17.62
N PRO A 213 -28.81 9.38 18.17
CA PRO A 213 -28.87 10.71 17.57
C PRO A 213 -28.49 10.70 16.08
N ILE A 214 -29.31 11.36 15.26
CA ILE A 214 -29.26 11.34 13.79
C ILE A 214 -27.87 11.72 13.26
N VAL A 215 -27.21 12.69 13.90
CA VAL A 215 -25.87 13.18 13.49
C VAL A 215 -24.82 12.08 13.61
N ARG A 216 -24.75 11.38 14.75
CA ARG A 216 -23.79 10.29 14.97
C ARG A 216 -24.01 9.14 13.99
N ARG A 217 -25.27 8.78 13.75
CA ARG A 217 -25.64 7.72 12.80
C ARG A 217 -25.20 8.04 11.36
N ARG A 218 -25.34 9.30 10.91
CA ARG A 218 -24.89 9.71 9.57
C ARG A 218 -23.36 9.61 9.44
N LEU A 219 -22.65 10.06 10.48
CA LEU A 219 -21.19 9.99 10.54
C LEU A 219 -20.69 8.53 10.48
N ASP A 220 -21.21 7.66 11.34
CA ASP A 220 -20.80 6.25 11.39
C ASP A 220 -21.08 5.53 10.06
N ARG A 221 -22.19 5.87 9.38
CA ARG A 221 -22.51 5.34 8.05
C ARG A 221 -21.52 5.81 6.99
N GLN A 222 -21.16 7.09 7.00
CA GLN A 222 -20.18 7.65 6.05
C GLN A 222 -18.80 7.04 6.25
N LEU A 223 -18.31 6.97 7.50
CA LEU A 223 -17.01 6.39 7.82
C LEU A 223 -16.94 4.89 7.48
N THR A 224 -17.99 4.14 7.79
CA THR A 224 -18.06 2.71 7.43
C THR A 224 -18.05 2.52 5.92
N ALA A 225 -18.77 3.34 5.16
CA ALA A 225 -18.75 3.29 3.70
C ALA A 225 -17.36 3.64 3.13
N MET A 226 -16.69 4.63 3.72
CA MET A 226 -15.34 5.02 3.33
C MET A 226 -14.34 3.88 3.58
N ILE A 227 -14.36 3.25 4.75
CA ILE A 227 -13.50 2.11 5.07
C ILE A 227 -13.78 0.93 4.14
N LEU A 228 -15.05 0.57 3.95
CA LEU A 228 -15.42 -0.55 3.09
C LEU A 228 -14.89 -0.34 1.67
N THR A 229 -14.98 0.89 1.17
CA THR A 229 -14.44 1.26 -0.16
C THR A 229 -12.91 1.13 -0.19
N LYS A 230 -12.20 1.67 0.82
CA LYS A 230 -10.73 1.59 0.88
C LYS A 230 -10.24 0.15 1.04
N VAL A 231 -10.94 -0.68 1.81
CA VAL A 231 -10.64 -2.11 1.97
C VAL A 231 -10.91 -2.90 0.69
N ALA A 232 -12.05 -2.67 0.03
CA ALA A 232 -12.33 -3.31 -1.26
C ALA A 232 -11.25 -2.96 -2.30
N PHE A 233 -10.84 -1.69 -2.34
CA PHE A 233 -9.77 -1.24 -3.21
C PHE A 233 -8.45 -1.92 -2.88
N LEU A 234 -8.04 -1.92 -1.59
CA LEU A 234 -6.84 -2.61 -1.10
C LEU A 234 -6.77 -4.07 -1.56
N VAL A 235 -7.88 -4.82 -1.47
CA VAL A 235 -7.93 -6.23 -1.90
C VAL A 235 -7.67 -6.37 -3.40
N VAL A 236 -8.37 -5.57 -4.22
CA VAL A 236 -8.30 -5.66 -5.68
C VAL A 236 -6.93 -5.20 -6.20
N THR A 237 -6.34 -4.17 -5.61
CA THR A 237 -5.11 -3.56 -6.11
C THR A 237 -3.85 -4.21 -5.58
N THR A 238 -3.85 -4.69 -4.34
CA THR A 238 -2.65 -5.22 -3.68
C THR A 238 -2.46 -6.71 -3.94
N SER A 239 -3.54 -7.48 -4.08
CA SER A 239 -3.43 -8.93 -4.29
C SER A 239 -2.65 -9.32 -5.55
N PRO A 240 -2.85 -8.71 -6.74
CA PRO A 240 -2.12 -9.11 -7.95
C PRO A 240 -0.62 -8.82 -7.82
N PHE A 241 -0.28 -7.70 -7.18
CA PHE A 241 1.10 -7.31 -6.94
C PHE A 241 1.81 -8.27 -5.98
N VAL A 242 1.19 -8.59 -4.84
CA VAL A 242 1.76 -9.51 -3.85
C VAL A 242 1.98 -10.90 -4.47
N THR A 243 1.00 -11.44 -5.20
CA THR A 243 1.12 -12.74 -5.85
C THR A 243 2.26 -12.77 -6.87
N LEU A 244 2.35 -11.75 -7.74
CA LEU A 244 3.41 -11.68 -8.74
C LEU A 244 4.81 -11.51 -8.11
N ARG A 245 4.93 -10.74 -7.03
CA ARG A 245 6.22 -10.55 -6.34
C ARG A 245 6.70 -11.85 -5.68
N ILE A 246 5.79 -12.59 -5.05
CA ILE A 246 6.11 -13.91 -4.47
C ILE A 246 6.56 -14.87 -5.56
N TYR A 247 5.86 -14.90 -6.71
CA TYR A 247 6.25 -15.70 -7.87
C TYR A 247 7.66 -15.33 -8.37
N GLN A 248 7.94 -14.04 -8.53
CA GLN A 248 9.23 -13.55 -9.04
C GLN A 248 10.41 -13.84 -8.11
N ILE A 249 10.21 -13.83 -6.79
CA ILE A 249 11.27 -14.07 -5.81
C ILE A 249 11.58 -15.56 -5.66
N ASN A 250 10.57 -16.45 -5.74
CA ASN A 250 10.74 -17.88 -5.46
C ASN A 250 11.03 -18.74 -6.70
N ARG A 251 10.85 -18.21 -7.90
CA ARG A 251 11.11 -18.95 -9.14
C ARG A 251 12.60 -19.19 -9.37
N ALA A 252 12.91 -20.23 -10.13
CA ALA A 252 14.24 -20.42 -10.71
C ALA A 252 14.57 -19.33 -11.74
N ALA A 253 15.87 -19.10 -11.97
CA ALA A 253 16.34 -18.15 -12.96
C ALA A 253 15.73 -18.44 -14.35
N ILE A 254 15.22 -17.40 -15.02
CA ILE A 254 14.78 -17.54 -16.41
C ILE A 254 16.00 -17.76 -17.29
N ASP A 255 15.87 -18.61 -18.30
CA ASP A 255 16.85 -18.68 -19.39
C ASP A 255 17.00 -17.29 -20.03
N PRO A 256 18.19 -16.66 -19.98
CA PRO A 256 18.42 -15.34 -20.56
C PRO A 256 18.12 -15.27 -22.07
N ASN A 257 18.03 -16.40 -22.76
CA ASN A 257 17.68 -16.47 -24.18
C ASN A 257 16.17 -16.31 -24.44
N ASP A 258 15.30 -16.47 -23.43
CA ASP A 258 13.85 -16.30 -23.55
C ASP A 258 13.43 -14.83 -23.34
N SER A 259 13.81 -14.00 -24.32
CA SER A 259 13.54 -12.56 -24.35
C SER A 259 12.05 -12.20 -24.25
N VAL A 260 11.17 -13.03 -24.81
CA VAL A 260 9.71 -12.78 -24.81
C VAL A 260 9.15 -12.95 -23.40
N ARG A 261 9.55 -14.01 -22.69
CA ARG A 261 9.09 -14.24 -21.32
C ARG A 261 9.54 -13.13 -20.36
N ILE A 262 10.78 -12.67 -20.49
CA ILE A 262 11.29 -11.53 -19.71
C ILE A 262 10.44 -10.28 -19.97
N ALA A 263 10.13 -10.00 -21.23
CA ALA A 263 9.32 -8.84 -21.60
C ALA A 263 7.89 -8.91 -21.04
N VAL A 264 7.23 -10.06 -21.11
CA VAL A 264 5.87 -10.27 -20.55
C VAL A 264 5.85 -10.08 -19.04
N GLU A 265 6.82 -10.65 -18.33
CA GLU A 265 6.86 -10.52 -16.87
C GLU A 265 7.17 -9.09 -16.42
N GLN A 266 8.01 -8.37 -17.16
CA GLN A 266 8.24 -6.94 -16.92
C GLN A 266 6.95 -6.15 -17.12
N LEU A 267 6.18 -6.44 -18.18
CA LEU A 267 4.88 -5.82 -18.41
C LEU A 267 3.91 -6.11 -17.25
N LEU A 268 3.76 -7.38 -16.85
CA LEU A 268 2.91 -7.75 -15.71
C LEU A 268 3.35 -7.06 -14.41
N LEU A 269 4.65 -6.93 -14.17
CA LEU A 269 5.18 -6.21 -13.02
C LEU A 269 4.85 -4.71 -13.08
N THR A 270 4.93 -4.09 -14.24
CA THR A 270 4.55 -2.68 -14.41
C THR A 270 3.05 -2.45 -14.17
N ILE A 271 2.19 -3.32 -14.70
CA ILE A 271 0.74 -3.26 -14.48
C ILE A 271 0.40 -3.47 -13.01
N THR A 272 0.87 -4.55 -12.40
CA THR A 272 0.57 -4.85 -10.99
C THR A 272 1.17 -3.83 -10.03
N SER A 273 2.36 -3.29 -10.32
CA SER A 273 2.92 -2.20 -9.50
C SER A 273 2.15 -0.89 -9.67
N SER A 274 1.61 -0.59 -10.84
CA SER A 274 0.71 0.56 -11.01
C SER A 274 -0.57 0.39 -10.19
N LEU A 275 -1.13 -0.82 -10.12
CA LEU A 275 -2.25 -1.11 -9.22
C LEU A 275 -1.83 -0.94 -7.75
N PHE A 276 -0.65 -1.41 -7.36
CA PHE A 276 -0.17 -1.18 -5.99
C PHE A 276 -0.09 0.31 -5.64
N TYR A 277 0.45 1.15 -6.51
CA TYR A 277 0.55 2.60 -6.25
C TYR A 277 -0.79 3.32 -6.37
N ILE A 278 -1.73 2.84 -7.20
CA ILE A 278 -3.07 3.43 -7.25
C ILE A 278 -3.80 3.29 -5.91
N ASN A 279 -3.51 2.25 -5.12
CA ASN A 279 -4.06 2.11 -3.77
C ASN A 279 -3.67 3.26 -2.84
N SER A 280 -2.51 3.87 -3.08
CA SER A 280 -2.00 5.02 -2.34
C SER A 280 -2.36 6.36 -3.00
N ALA A 281 -3.13 6.37 -4.09
CA ALA A 281 -3.70 7.59 -4.68
C ALA A 281 -5.11 7.86 -4.13
#